data_AF-A0A950Y7G7-F1
#
_entry.id   AF-A0A950Y7G7-F1
#
_cell.length_a   1.000
_cell.length_b   1.000
_cell.length_c   1.000
_cell.angle_alpha   90.00
_cell.angle_beta   90.00
_cell.angle_gamma   90.00
#
_symmetry.space_group_name_H-M   'P 1'
#
loop_
_entity.id
_entity.type
_entity.pdbx_description
1 polymer ?
#
loop_
_entity_poly.entity_id
_entity_poly.type
_entity_poly.pdbx_seq_one_letter_code
_entity_poly.pdbx_strand_id
1 'polypeptide(L)'
;MWSQNYAPVAHSLGWSSLVAAIPVIALLYAIGVRRVSAWKSSLLGLFMAALVAVIAYRMPPLLAVNSALYGAAFGAFPIFWVIYWAIVLYRLTVETGKFEILKNSIGHLTSDRSLQALLIAFAFGAFIEGAAGFGTPVAVGAAILAGLGFDAVYAAGICLLADTAPVAFGSIAIPLVTLATTTGLPLRELSKDVGR
;
A
#
# COMPACT_ATOMS: atom_id res chain seq x y z
N MET A 1 10.61 22.67 17.70
CA MET A 1 9.69 22.42 16.57
C MET A 1 10.27 23.14 15.36
N TRP A 2 10.55 22.44 14.26
CA TRP A 2 11.01 23.09 13.03
C TRP A 2 9.79 23.48 12.20
N SER A 3 9.78 24.70 11.67
CA SER A 3 8.70 25.19 10.81
C SER A 3 9.11 25.00 9.35
N GLN A 4 8.30 24.23 8.62
CA GLN A 4 8.54 23.97 7.20
C GLN A 4 8.17 25.20 6.37
N ASN A 5 9.13 25.73 5.62
CA ASN A 5 8.84 26.67 4.55
C ASN A 5 8.31 25.87 3.34
N TYR A 6 7.13 26.20 2.83
CA TYR A 6 6.53 25.54 1.66
C TYR A 6 7.10 26.03 0.32
N ALA A 7 7.76 27.19 0.30
CA ALA A 7 8.37 27.77 -0.90
C ALA A 7 9.87 28.10 -0.71
N PRO A 8 10.73 27.13 -0.35
CA PRO A 8 12.15 27.37 -0.13
C PRO A 8 12.94 27.61 -1.42
N VAL A 9 12.43 27.16 -2.58
CA VAL A 9 13.10 27.30 -3.87
C VAL A 9 12.49 28.46 -4.64
N ALA A 10 13.28 29.53 -4.84
CA ALA A 10 12.90 30.71 -5.62
C ALA A 10 11.55 31.35 -5.20
N HIS A 11 11.13 31.15 -3.95
CA HIS A 11 9.82 31.58 -3.44
C HIS A 11 8.62 31.10 -4.27
N SER A 12 8.78 30.03 -5.04
CA SER A 12 7.76 29.47 -5.92
C SER A 12 7.31 28.10 -5.42
N LEU A 13 5.99 27.94 -5.28
CA LEU A 13 5.37 26.66 -4.96
C LEU A 13 5.65 25.61 -6.02
N GLY A 14 5.64 25.97 -7.31
CA GLY A 14 5.87 25.01 -8.40
C GLY A 14 7.28 24.41 -8.36
N TRP A 15 8.30 25.26 -8.26
CA TRP A 15 9.70 24.80 -8.16
C TRP A 15 9.96 24.00 -6.88
N SER A 16 9.38 24.43 -5.77
CA SER A 16 9.52 23.72 -4.49
C SER A 16 8.86 22.34 -4.53
N SER A 17 7.69 22.21 -5.17
CA SER A 17 7.02 20.93 -5.39
C SER A 17 7.82 19.97 -6.28
N LEU A 18 8.46 20.48 -7.34
CA LEU A 18 9.32 19.65 -8.19
C LEU A 18 10.53 19.10 -7.42
N VAL A 19 11.15 19.92 -6.57
CA VAL A 19 12.25 19.47 -5.69
C VAL A 19 11.76 18.48 -4.63
N ALA A 20 10.58 18.73 -4.05
CA ALA A 20 9.97 17.80 -3.09
C ALA A 20 9.58 16.45 -3.72
N ALA A 21 9.35 16.39 -5.04
CA ALA A 21 9.01 15.16 -5.75
C ALA A 21 10.23 14.26 -6.05
N ILE A 22 11.46 14.77 -5.94
CA ILE A 22 12.70 14.03 -6.26
C ILE A 22 12.78 12.66 -5.59
N PRO A 23 12.50 12.49 -4.27
CA PRO A 23 12.61 11.19 -3.61
C PRO A 23 11.64 10.16 -4.19
N VAL A 24 10.42 10.59 -4.53
CA VAL A 24 9.39 9.73 -5.13
C VAL A 24 9.78 9.32 -6.54
N ILE A 25 10.24 10.28 -7.36
CA ILE A 25 10.70 10.00 -8.72
C ILE A 25 11.89 9.04 -8.71
N ALA A 26 12.87 9.23 -7.82
CA ALA A 26 14.02 8.34 -7.70
C ALA A 26 13.61 6.92 -7.32
N LEU A 27 12.68 6.77 -6.38
CA LEU A 27 12.15 5.47 -5.97
C LEU A 27 11.40 4.78 -7.13
N LEU A 28 10.49 5.50 -7.80
CA LEU A 28 9.70 4.96 -8.92
C LEU A 28 10.58 4.61 -10.12
N TYR A 29 11.59 5.42 -10.42
CA TYR A 29 12.56 5.12 -11.46
C TYR A 29 13.38 3.86 -11.14
N ALA A 30 13.84 3.71 -9.89
CA ALA A 30 14.60 2.55 -9.47
C ALA A 30 13.79 1.24 -9.56
N ILE A 31 12.52 1.26 -9.18
CA ILE A 31 11.64 0.09 -9.23
C ILE A 31 11.12 -0.16 -10.65
N GLY A 32 10.50 0.84 -11.28
CA GLY A 32 9.79 0.67 -12.55
C GLY A 32 10.73 0.52 -13.76
N VAL A 33 11.76 1.37 -13.84
CA VAL A 33 12.65 1.40 -15.01
C VAL A 33 13.86 0.52 -14.80
N ARG A 34 14.55 0.69 -13.66
CA ARG A 34 15.79 -0.06 -13.37
C ARG A 34 15.55 -1.44 -12.79
N ARG A 35 14.30 -1.77 -12.42
CA ARG A 35 13.89 -3.06 -11.84
C ARG A 35 14.77 -3.49 -10.66
N VAL A 36 15.21 -2.53 -9.86
CA VAL A 36 16.01 -2.78 -8.66
C VAL A 36 15.08 -3.27 -7.55
N SER A 37 15.58 -4.21 -6.74
CA SER A 37 14.88 -4.74 -5.57
C SER A 37 14.31 -3.62 -4.68
N ALA A 38 13.06 -3.77 -4.24
CA ALA A 38 12.33 -2.75 -3.48
C ALA A 38 13.12 -2.16 -2.30
N TRP A 39 13.80 -2.98 -1.51
CA TRP A 39 14.56 -2.51 -0.35
C TRP A 39 15.70 -1.54 -0.72
N LYS A 40 16.40 -1.76 -1.84
CA LYS A 40 17.45 -0.84 -2.32
C LYS A 40 16.84 0.47 -2.83
N SER A 41 15.70 0.38 -3.52
CA SER A 41 14.97 1.55 -4.02
C SER A 41 14.42 2.40 -2.87
N SER A 42 13.97 1.79 -1.78
CA SER A 42 13.56 2.48 -0.56
C SER A 42 14.73 3.20 0.12
N LEU A 43 15.92 2.59 0.17
CA LEU A 43 17.13 3.25 0.68
C LEU A 43 17.54 4.45 -0.17
N LEU A 44 17.46 4.34 -1.51
CA LEU A 44 17.68 5.45 -2.41
C LEU A 44 16.68 6.58 -2.16
N GLY A 45 15.38 6.25 -2.06
CA GLY A 45 14.34 7.22 -1.74
C GLY A 45 14.58 7.95 -0.42
N LEU A 46 14.94 7.21 0.63
CA LEU A 46 15.29 7.77 1.94
C LEU A 46 16.50 8.72 1.85
N PHE A 47 17.54 8.32 1.14
CA PHE A 47 18.73 9.14 0.93
C PHE A 47 18.38 10.44 0.19
N MET A 48 17.62 10.35 -0.90
CA MET A 48 17.18 11.53 -1.66
C MET A 48 16.26 12.44 -0.81
N ALA A 49 15.38 11.88 0.02
CA ALA A 49 14.55 12.63 0.95
C ALA A 49 15.39 13.38 1.98
N ALA A 50 16.41 12.75 2.55
CA ALA A 50 17.33 13.38 3.48
C ALA A 50 18.11 14.53 2.82
N LEU A 51 18.59 14.34 1.59
CA LEU A 51 19.26 15.39 0.82
C LEU A 51 18.34 16.59 0.57
N VAL A 52 17.11 16.36 0.11
CA VAL A 52 16.14 17.43 -0.13
C VAL A 52 15.80 18.16 1.17
N ALA A 53 15.57 17.44 2.27
CA ALA A 53 15.25 18.03 3.56
C ALA A 53 16.38 18.94 4.09
N VAL A 54 17.63 18.47 4.03
CA VAL A 54 18.78 19.22 4.58
C VAL A 54 19.23 20.34 3.65
N ILE A 55 19.30 20.10 2.34
CA ILE A 55 19.87 21.05 1.38
C ILE A 55 18.82 22.08 0.94
N ALA A 56 17.68 21.62 0.43
CA ALA A 56 16.67 22.51 -0.13
C ALA A 56 15.82 23.18 0.96
N TYR A 57 15.37 22.40 1.95
CA TYR A 57 14.51 22.88 3.02
C TYR A 57 15.30 23.40 4.24
N ARG A 58 16.64 23.27 4.24
CA ARG A 58 17.52 23.73 5.33
C ARG A 58 17.13 23.18 6.71
N MET A 59 16.60 21.96 6.72
CA MET A 59 16.27 21.26 7.97
C MET A 59 17.57 20.89 8.71
N PRO A 60 17.66 21.14 10.03
CA PRO A 60 18.80 20.70 10.82
C PRO A 60 19.04 19.18 10.66
N PRO A 61 20.28 18.72 10.37
CA PRO A 61 20.54 17.30 10.09
C PRO A 61 20.09 16.35 11.20
N LEU A 62 20.22 16.77 12.46
CA LEU A 62 19.76 15.98 13.61
C LEU A 62 18.24 15.75 13.58
N LEU A 63 17.46 16.75 13.18
CA LEU A 63 16.01 16.59 13.06
C LEU A 63 15.65 15.69 11.88
N ALA A 64 16.41 15.73 10.78
CA ALA A 64 16.19 14.85 9.64
C ALA A 64 16.42 13.38 10.03
N VAL A 65 17.49 13.09 10.79
CA VAL A 65 17.75 11.74 11.33
C VAL A 65 16.65 11.32 12.30
N ASN A 66 16.24 12.19 13.22
CA ASN A 66 15.16 11.89 14.16
C ASN A 66 13.83 11.60 13.44
N SER A 67 13.51 12.36 12.38
CA SER A 67 12.33 12.14 11.55
C SER A 67 12.40 10.80 10.80
N ALA A 68 13.57 10.45 10.26
CA ALA A 68 13.79 9.15 9.61
C ALA A 68 13.63 7.98 10.58
N LEU A 69 14.21 8.07 11.79
CA LEU A 69 14.06 7.05 12.84
C LEU A 69 12.62 6.93 13.33
N TYR A 70 11.94 8.05 13.51
CA TYR A 70 10.52 8.06 13.87
C TYR A 70 9.67 7.38 12.79
N GLY A 71 9.89 7.71 11.52
CA GLY A 71 9.23 7.05 10.38
C GLY A 71 9.54 5.56 10.31
N ALA A 72 10.79 5.16 10.57
CA ALA A 72 11.19 3.76 10.62
C ALA A 72 10.50 3.00 11.77
N ALA A 73 10.42 3.58 12.97
CA ALA A 73 9.72 2.95 14.09
C ALA A 73 8.20 2.86 13.83
N PHE A 74 7.61 3.94 13.31
CA PHE A 74 6.18 4.01 12.97
C PHE A 74 5.81 3.06 11.82
N GLY A 75 6.69 2.85 10.84
CA GLY A 75 6.44 1.92 9.74
C GLY A 75 6.75 0.48 10.11
N ALA A 76 7.91 0.22 10.71
CA ALA A 76 8.37 -1.12 10.99
C ALA A 76 7.49 -1.83 12.01
N PHE A 77 7.15 -1.18 13.13
CA PHE A 77 6.44 -1.86 14.20
C PHE A 77 5.06 -2.38 13.78
N PRO A 78 4.17 -1.58 13.16
CA PRO A 78 2.87 -2.08 12.68
C PRO A 78 3.02 -3.14 11.57
N ILE A 79 3.93 -2.95 10.62
CA ILE A 79 4.13 -3.90 9.52
C ILE A 79 4.60 -5.26 10.05
N PHE A 80 5.62 -5.26 10.93
CA PHE A 80 6.09 -6.50 11.56
C PHE A 80 4.99 -7.17 12.38
N TRP A 81 4.21 -6.38 13.14
CA TRP A 81 3.11 -6.91 13.94
C TRP A 81 2.04 -7.59 13.07
N VAL A 82 1.60 -6.94 11.99
CA VAL A 82 0.60 -7.48 11.06
C VAL A 82 1.11 -8.74 10.36
N ILE A 83 2.32 -8.70 9.79
CA ILE A 83 2.88 -9.85 9.05
C ILE A 83 3.09 -11.04 9.97
N TYR A 84 3.58 -10.82 11.19
CA TYR A 84 3.79 -11.90 12.15
C TYR A 84 2.48 -12.64 12.44
N TRP A 85 1.41 -11.92 12.82
CA TRP A 85 0.12 -12.53 13.11
C TRP A 85 -0.53 -13.14 11.88
N ALA A 86 -0.36 -12.54 10.70
CA ALA A 86 -0.85 -13.11 9.44
C ALA A 86 -0.19 -14.47 9.13
N ILE A 87 1.14 -14.58 9.31
CA ILE A 87 1.86 -15.85 9.10
C ILE A 87 1.44 -16.90 10.14
N VAL A 88 1.27 -16.50 11.41
CA VAL A 88 0.79 -17.40 12.47
C VAL A 88 -0.59 -17.95 12.13
N LEU A 89 -1.54 -17.07 11.77
CA LEU A 89 -2.89 -17.47 11.39
C LEU A 89 -2.89 -18.35 10.13
N TYR A 90 -2.10 -18.00 9.11
CA TYR A 90 -1.95 -18.81 7.90
C TYR A 90 -1.47 -20.22 8.26
N ARG A 91 -0.38 -20.35 9.01
CA ARG A 91 0.15 -21.66 9.44
C ARG A 91 -0.89 -22.45 10.23
N LEU A 92 -1.60 -21.80 11.16
CA LEU A 92 -2.68 -22.43 11.90
C LEU A 92 -3.79 -22.96 10.97
N THR A 93 -4.20 -22.19 9.96
CA THR A 93 -5.24 -22.64 9.00
C THR A 93 -4.78 -23.78 8.10
N VAL A 94 -3.49 -23.83 7.76
CA VAL A 94 -2.88 -24.90 6.98
C VAL A 94 -2.76 -26.18 7.82
N GLU A 95 -2.21 -26.09 9.03
CA GLU A 95 -2.03 -27.24 9.93
C GLU A 95 -3.37 -27.83 10.39
N THR A 96 -4.41 -27.00 10.58
CA THR A 96 -5.76 -27.45 10.95
C THR A 96 -6.58 -27.99 9.76
N GLY A 97 -6.03 -27.97 8.54
CA GLY A 97 -6.71 -28.38 7.31
C GLY A 97 -7.88 -27.47 6.89
N LYS A 98 -8.09 -26.36 7.60
CA LYS A 98 -9.19 -25.40 7.34
C LYS A 98 -8.98 -24.61 6.05
N PHE A 99 -7.73 -24.44 5.63
CA PHE A 99 -7.40 -23.77 4.38
C PHE A 99 -7.98 -24.49 3.14
N GLU A 100 -7.90 -25.82 3.09
CA GLU A 100 -8.48 -26.60 1.98
C GLU A 100 -10.02 -26.52 1.97
N ILE A 101 -10.64 -26.46 3.15
CA ILE A 101 -12.09 -26.24 3.25
C ILE A 101 -12.45 -24.86 2.70
N LEU A 102 -11.73 -23.81 3.06
CA LEU A 102 -11.95 -22.45 2.56
C LEU A 102 -11.84 -22.39 1.03
N LYS A 103 -10.77 -22.99 0.47
CA LYS A 103 -10.54 -23.08 -0.97
C LYS A 103 -11.68 -23.82 -1.69
N ASN A 104 -12.11 -24.96 -1.14
CA ASN A 104 -13.20 -25.74 -1.73
C ASN A 104 -14.54 -25.03 -1.63
N SER A 105 -14.82 -24.36 -0.51
CA SER A 105 -16.03 -23.57 -0.34
C SER A 105 -16.08 -22.43 -1.35
N ILE A 106 -15.03 -21.62 -1.48
CA ILE A 106 -15.01 -20.47 -2.41
C ILE A 106 -15.01 -20.95 -3.87
N GLY A 107 -14.24 -21.99 -4.19
CA GLY A 107 -14.10 -22.52 -5.55
C GLY A 107 -15.37 -23.14 -6.13
N HIS A 108 -16.28 -23.65 -5.29
CA HIS A 108 -17.50 -24.32 -5.74
C HIS A 108 -18.79 -23.53 -5.45
N LEU A 109 -18.69 -22.26 -5.06
CA LEU A 109 -19.88 -21.41 -4.85
C LEU A 109 -20.71 -21.22 -6.13
N THR A 110 -20.04 -21.20 -7.29
CA THR A 110 -20.68 -21.05 -8.59
C THR A 110 -19.89 -21.77 -9.67
N SER A 111 -20.60 -22.34 -10.64
CA SER A 111 -20.02 -22.92 -11.85
C SER A 111 -19.80 -21.89 -12.96
N ASP A 112 -20.38 -20.69 -12.84
CA ASP A 112 -20.18 -19.60 -13.79
C ASP A 112 -18.84 -18.91 -13.54
N ARG A 113 -17.94 -19.01 -14.53
CA ARG A 113 -16.59 -18.41 -14.47
C ARG A 113 -16.62 -16.89 -14.25
N SER A 114 -17.60 -16.18 -14.76
CA SER A 114 -17.71 -14.72 -14.63
C SER A 114 -18.09 -14.34 -13.20
N LEU A 115 -19.07 -15.04 -12.62
CA LEU A 115 -19.48 -14.83 -11.23
C LEU A 115 -18.37 -15.28 -10.26
N GLN A 116 -17.65 -16.36 -10.59
CA GLN A 116 -16.52 -16.84 -9.80
C GLN A 116 -15.38 -15.80 -9.78
N ALA A 117 -15.05 -15.24 -10.95
CA ALA A 117 -14.09 -14.15 -11.07
C ALA A 117 -14.52 -12.94 -10.24
N LEU A 118 -15.79 -12.53 -10.31
CA LEU A 118 -16.31 -11.41 -9.50
C LEU A 118 -16.24 -11.69 -8.00
N LEU A 119 -16.64 -12.88 -7.56
CA LEU A 119 -16.58 -13.29 -6.15
C LEU A 119 -15.15 -13.24 -5.59
N ILE A 120 -14.17 -13.72 -6.36
CA ILE A 120 -12.78 -13.80 -5.89
C ILE A 120 -12.07 -12.46 -6.07
N ALA A 121 -12.09 -11.89 -7.27
CA ALA A 121 -11.35 -10.67 -7.57
C ALA A 121 -11.92 -9.44 -6.85
N PHE A 122 -13.25 -9.33 -6.76
CA PHE A 122 -13.90 -8.16 -6.16
C PHE A 122 -14.29 -8.39 -4.70
N ALA A 123 -15.20 -9.33 -4.40
CA ALA A 123 -15.74 -9.45 -3.04
C ALA A 123 -14.71 -9.96 -2.03
N PHE A 124 -14.05 -11.08 -2.32
CA PHE A 124 -12.99 -11.61 -1.49
C PHE A 124 -11.76 -10.69 -1.48
N GLY A 125 -11.38 -10.15 -2.64
CA GLY A 125 -10.33 -9.14 -2.76
C GLY A 125 -10.56 -7.95 -1.83
N ALA A 126 -11.74 -7.32 -1.90
CA ALA A 126 -12.11 -6.18 -1.04
C ALA A 126 -12.07 -6.51 0.45
N PHE A 127 -12.50 -7.72 0.84
CA PHE A 127 -12.40 -8.18 2.23
C PHE A 127 -10.94 -8.26 2.71
N ILE A 128 -10.06 -8.85 1.88
CA ILE A 128 -8.63 -8.94 2.19
C ILE A 128 -8.00 -7.55 2.19
N GLU A 129 -8.41 -6.63 1.31
CA GLU A 129 -7.86 -5.27 1.23
C GLU A 129 -8.19 -4.52 2.52
N GLY A 130 -9.44 -4.62 2.98
CA GLY A 130 -9.87 -4.03 4.24
C GLY A 130 -9.08 -4.55 5.45
N ALA A 131 -8.67 -5.81 5.45
CA ALA A 131 -7.96 -6.42 6.58
C ALA A 131 -6.42 -6.25 6.53
N ALA A 132 -5.82 -6.46 5.36
CA ALA A 132 -4.36 -6.51 5.17
C ALA A 132 -3.81 -5.29 4.42
N GLY A 133 -4.51 -4.86 3.36
CA GLY A 133 -4.09 -3.79 2.46
C GLY A 133 -2.82 -4.08 1.64
N PHE A 134 -2.25 -3.00 1.09
CA PHE A 134 -0.94 -2.96 0.43
C PHE A 134 -0.79 -3.88 -0.79
N GLY A 135 -1.89 -4.16 -1.51
CA GLY A 135 -1.86 -5.00 -2.71
C GLY A 135 -1.76 -6.50 -2.44
N THR A 136 -1.83 -6.91 -1.16
CA THR A 136 -1.99 -8.31 -0.75
C THR A 136 -3.17 -9.01 -1.45
N PRO A 137 -4.36 -8.39 -1.62
CA PRO A 137 -5.51 -9.06 -2.23
C PRO A 137 -5.28 -9.41 -3.69
N VAL A 138 -4.60 -8.53 -4.44
CA VAL A 138 -4.31 -8.76 -5.85
C VAL A 138 -3.46 -10.02 -6.01
N ALA A 139 -2.42 -10.18 -5.19
CA ALA A 139 -1.54 -11.35 -5.23
C ALA A 139 -2.29 -12.64 -4.87
N VAL A 140 -3.08 -12.62 -3.79
CA VAL A 140 -3.83 -13.80 -3.32
C VAL A 140 -4.95 -14.17 -4.29
N GLY A 141 -5.76 -13.20 -4.71
CA GLY A 141 -6.88 -13.42 -5.63
C GLY A 141 -6.42 -13.93 -7.00
N ALA A 142 -5.35 -13.34 -7.56
CA ALA A 142 -4.80 -13.79 -8.83
C ALA A 142 -4.26 -15.21 -8.76
N ALA A 143 -3.59 -15.59 -7.66
CA ALA A 143 -3.11 -16.95 -7.43
C ALA A 143 -4.26 -17.98 -7.32
N ILE A 144 -5.35 -17.63 -6.62
CA ILE A 144 -6.53 -18.49 -6.51
C ILE A 144 -7.18 -18.69 -7.89
N LEU A 145 -7.40 -17.61 -8.64
CA LEU A 145 -8.01 -17.68 -9.98
C LEU A 145 -7.14 -18.47 -10.97
N ALA A 146 -5.83 -18.23 -10.97
CA ALA A 146 -4.91 -19.03 -11.78
C ALA A 146 -4.96 -20.51 -11.40
N GLY A 147 -5.02 -20.83 -10.09
CA GLY A 147 -5.18 -22.20 -9.59
C GLY A 147 -6.52 -22.87 -9.97
N LEU A 148 -7.55 -22.07 -10.29
CA LEU A 148 -8.84 -22.53 -10.79
C LEU A 148 -8.90 -22.63 -12.33
N GLY A 149 -7.79 -22.36 -13.03
CA GLY A 149 -7.67 -22.50 -14.48
C GLY A 149 -8.05 -21.26 -15.29
N PHE A 150 -8.00 -20.08 -14.68
CA PHE A 150 -7.97 -18.81 -15.42
C PHE A 150 -6.56 -18.54 -15.94
N ASP A 151 -6.44 -17.81 -17.05
CA ASP A 151 -5.16 -17.28 -17.51
C ASP A 151 -4.54 -16.38 -16.43
N ALA A 152 -3.25 -16.54 -16.16
CA ALA A 152 -2.59 -15.85 -15.05
C ALA A 152 -2.50 -14.33 -15.26
N VAL A 153 -2.32 -13.88 -16.50
CA VAL A 153 -2.24 -12.45 -16.84
C VAL A 153 -3.64 -11.84 -16.75
N TYR A 154 -4.64 -12.53 -17.26
CA TYR A 154 -6.04 -12.13 -17.13
C TYR A 154 -6.46 -12.05 -15.65
N ALA A 155 -6.17 -13.08 -14.85
CA ALA A 155 -6.46 -13.14 -13.43
C ALA A 155 -5.82 -11.97 -12.66
N ALA A 156 -4.53 -11.70 -12.91
CA ALA A 156 -3.86 -10.54 -12.34
C ALA A 156 -4.52 -9.22 -12.77
N GLY A 157 -4.89 -9.08 -14.04
CA GLY A 157 -5.55 -7.90 -14.57
C GLY A 157 -6.92 -7.63 -13.93
N ILE A 158 -7.78 -8.65 -13.81
CA ILE A 158 -9.10 -8.48 -13.19
C ILE A 158 -9.00 -8.21 -11.69
N CYS A 159 -8.03 -8.81 -10.99
CA CYS A 159 -7.77 -8.50 -9.59
C CYS A 159 -7.25 -7.08 -9.40
N LEU A 160 -6.33 -6.61 -10.26
CA LEU A 160 -5.86 -5.22 -10.24
C LEU A 160 -6.99 -4.22 -10.47
N LEU A 161 -7.87 -4.49 -11.43
CA LEU A 161 -9.03 -3.64 -11.70
C LEU A 161 -10.02 -3.64 -10.53
N ALA A 162 -10.33 -4.81 -10.00
CA ALA A 162 -11.29 -4.95 -8.91
C ALA A 162 -10.82 -4.29 -7.60
N ASP A 163 -9.51 -4.29 -7.35
CA ASP A 163 -8.91 -3.72 -6.15
C ASP A 163 -8.94 -2.17 -6.12
N THR A 164 -9.22 -1.52 -7.25
CA THR A 164 -9.28 -0.04 -7.33
C THR A 164 -10.37 0.59 -6.46
N ALA A 165 -11.49 -0.11 -6.24
CA ALA A 165 -12.59 0.39 -5.40
C ALA A 165 -12.32 0.26 -3.89
N PRO A 166 -11.92 -0.93 -3.35
CA PRO A 166 -11.71 -1.10 -1.92
C PRO A 166 -10.41 -0.48 -1.38
N VAL A 167 -9.39 -0.24 -2.20
CA VAL A 167 -8.05 0.20 -1.75
C VAL A 167 -8.06 1.43 -0.85
N ALA A 168 -8.99 2.37 -1.08
CA ALA A 168 -9.07 3.57 -0.27
C ALA A 168 -9.54 3.30 1.18
N PHE A 169 -10.22 2.17 1.41
CA PHE A 169 -10.61 1.65 2.71
C PHE A 169 -9.64 0.61 3.26
N GLY A 170 -8.57 0.31 2.53
CA GLY A 170 -7.61 -0.74 2.86
C GLY A 170 -6.92 -0.53 4.21
N SER A 171 -6.46 -1.63 4.79
CA SER A 171 -5.80 -1.67 6.11
C SER A 171 -6.62 -0.94 7.20
N ILE A 172 -7.91 -1.26 7.34
CA ILE A 172 -8.81 -0.65 8.33
C ILE A 172 -8.84 0.89 8.18
N ALA A 173 -8.99 1.36 6.94
CA ALA A 173 -9.06 2.76 6.58
C ALA A 173 -7.85 3.63 6.98
N ILE A 174 -6.66 3.03 7.17
CA ILE A 174 -5.42 3.78 7.45
C ILE A 174 -5.18 4.93 6.45
N PRO A 175 -5.38 4.77 5.12
CA PRO A 175 -5.22 5.87 4.17
C PRO A 175 -6.13 7.07 4.49
N LEU A 176 -7.41 6.81 4.77
CA LEU A 176 -8.40 7.84 5.12
C LEU A 176 -8.11 8.50 6.48
N VAL A 177 -7.75 7.71 7.50
CA VAL A 177 -7.40 8.22 8.83
C VAL A 177 -6.13 9.07 8.75
N THR A 178 -5.13 8.63 7.99
CA THR A 178 -3.88 9.38 7.78
C THR A 178 -4.14 10.69 7.03
N LEU A 179 -4.97 10.65 5.99
CA LEU A 179 -5.38 11.85 5.25
C LEU A 179 -6.13 12.83 6.15
N ALA A 180 -7.10 12.37 6.94
CA ALA A 180 -7.84 13.20 7.88
C ALA A 180 -6.91 13.85 8.92
N THR A 181 -5.94 13.08 9.45
CA THR A 181 -5.00 13.57 10.46
C THR A 181 -4.01 14.58 9.89
N THR A 182 -3.57 14.41 8.64
CA THR A 182 -2.60 15.32 8.00
C THR A 182 -3.22 16.59 7.45
N THR A 183 -4.47 16.53 6.96
CA THR A 183 -5.18 17.68 6.37
C THR A 183 -6.07 18.43 7.36
N GLY A 184 -6.45 17.80 8.48
CA GLY A 184 -7.44 18.32 9.42
C GLY A 184 -8.88 18.24 8.91
N LEU A 185 -9.13 17.58 7.76
CA LEU A 185 -10.48 17.42 7.20
C LEU A 185 -11.30 16.37 7.98
N PRO A 186 -12.64 16.52 8.05
CA PRO A 186 -13.49 15.56 8.74
C PRO A 186 -13.43 14.17 8.08
N LEU A 187 -13.07 13.15 8.85
CA LEU A 187 -12.98 11.76 8.36
C LEU A 187 -14.29 11.31 7.69
N ARG A 188 -15.44 11.69 8.24
CA ARG A 188 -16.75 11.29 7.70
C ARG A 188 -17.05 11.88 6.32
N GLU A 189 -16.54 13.06 6.02
CA GLU A 189 -16.69 13.68 4.69
C GLU A 189 -15.77 12.99 3.69
N LEU A 190 -14.50 12.82 4.06
CA LEU A 190 -13.52 12.08 3.26
C LEU A 190 -14.00 10.66 2.92
N SER A 191 -14.54 9.92 3.90
CA SER A 191 -15.08 8.57 3.70
C SER A 191 -16.29 8.54 2.75
N LYS A 192 -17.14 9.58 2.78
CA LYS A 192 -18.28 9.67 1.87
C LYS A 192 -17.83 9.93 0.45
N ASP A 193 -16.92 10.88 0.24
CA ASP A 193 -16.50 11.29 -1.09
C ASP A 193 -15.67 10.21 -1.81
N VAL A 194 -14.87 9.46 -1.07
CA VAL A 194 -14.09 8.33 -1.59
C VAL A 194 -14.97 7.14 -2.02
N GLY A 195 -16.15 6.98 -1.43
CA GLY A 195 -17.07 5.89 -1.75
C GLY A 195 -18.07 6.18 -2.87
N ARG A 196 -17.99 7.34 -3.53
CA ARG A 196 -18.88 7.76 -4.63
C ARG A 196 -18.34 7.36 -5.99
#